data_AF-A0AAX2ZM16-F1
#
_entry.id   AF-A0AAX2ZM16-F1
#
_cell.length_a   1.000
_cell.length_b   1.000
_cell.length_c   1.000
_cell.angle_alpha   90.00
_cell.angle_beta   90.00
_cell.angle_gamma   90.00
#
_symmetry.space_group_name_H-M   'P 1'
#
loop_
_entity.id
_entity.type
_entity.pdbx_description
1 polymer ?
#
loop_
_entity_poly.entity_id
_entity_poly.type
_entity_poly.pdbx_seq_one_letter_code
_entity_poly.pdbx_strand_id
1 'polypeptide(L)'
;MKIGVRKPSLKKSFKARTTGKAKRAVKKAVIPGYGQKGTGWIKDPKKAAYNKVYNKTTVSVTQLANSSSKKNKSSNKKVTNTDYDYDYDLDLEHDNFSNSQETIETLDNYITLINSDGKIKNCKVGYSWTNLFFMFFTPLSRGDFKNGFIQFIIIFILGKLSSLLTTFAWLVIPAFYNKIYIKDLIQKGFTPKNNHSVELLNKLGFNFEQIHKTNSTNSKSDTAAPSFTNFSDYSSHNVSSNNLDDLGVSITMTVNGREIVNDDIIVNDIAPDGYHKIYTYEKVVGVSFDNRDVFVEQFTNGSNQKIILKKDKDNQYDKNAIKVFGECLVMKEFKSGELGYLSSELATKLKDFDSIYGTVNAVKPPNKIRLDIWVDEDEYKVVNSLHEQAEKTFKFVEKGYQSNCKGMSYEKEKDIPNAIKYYEESISYNFDGNSPYERLAILYRKSKDYDNEIRVLNKAIENFSLLEKTSPRGDISPKLNKFKERLVKAETLKLKNSK
;
A
#
# COMPACT_ATOMS: atom_id res chain seq x y z
N MET A 1 -28.40 18.46 -5.83
CA MET A 1 -29.63 17.64 -6.02
C MET A 1 -29.51 16.38 -5.19
N LYS A 2 -30.62 15.86 -4.64
CA LYS A 2 -30.65 14.56 -3.94
C LYS A 2 -31.24 13.52 -4.90
N ILE A 3 -30.52 12.43 -5.11
CA ILE A 3 -30.72 11.45 -6.19
C ILE A 3 -31.41 10.17 -5.67
N GLY A 4 -31.50 9.96 -4.35
CA GLY A 4 -32.23 8.81 -3.80
C GLY A 4 -32.22 8.70 -2.27
N VAL A 5 -32.91 7.68 -1.75
CA VAL A 5 -33.01 7.37 -0.31
C VAL A 5 -31.91 6.38 0.08
N ARG A 6 -31.21 6.64 1.20
CA ARG A 6 -30.15 5.75 1.72
C ARG A 6 -30.75 4.43 2.19
N LYS A 7 -30.16 3.30 1.80
CA LYS A 7 -30.54 1.97 2.28
C LYS A 7 -30.33 1.89 3.81
N PRO A 8 -31.39 1.70 4.63
CA PRO A 8 -31.23 1.57 6.06
C PRO A 8 -30.60 0.22 6.40
N SER A 9 -29.63 0.20 7.29
CA SER A 9 -29.08 -1.02 7.87
C SER A 9 -29.35 -1.03 9.36
N LEU A 10 -30.41 -1.73 9.79
CA LEU A 10 -30.87 -1.75 11.18
C LEU A 10 -29.76 -2.17 12.14
N LYS A 11 -29.04 -3.25 11.83
CA LYS A 11 -27.91 -3.75 12.64
C LYS A 11 -26.82 -2.70 12.87
N LYS A 12 -26.41 -1.97 11.83
CA LYS A 12 -25.39 -0.91 11.97
C LYS A 12 -25.93 0.29 12.72
N SER A 13 -27.19 0.69 12.46
CA SER A 13 -27.82 1.80 13.18
C SER A 13 -27.99 1.52 14.68
N PHE A 14 -28.25 0.27 15.07
CA PHE A 14 -28.30 -0.12 16.48
C PHE A 14 -26.91 -0.15 17.11
N LYS A 15 -25.91 -0.77 16.45
CA LYS A 15 -24.52 -0.84 16.93
C LYS A 15 -23.90 0.56 17.14
N ALA A 16 -24.09 1.42 16.16
CA ALA A 16 -23.76 2.84 16.20
C ALA A 16 -24.27 3.56 17.46
N ARG A 17 -25.54 3.32 17.81
CA ARG A 17 -26.23 3.96 18.95
C ARG A 17 -25.88 3.34 20.30
N THR A 18 -25.43 2.08 20.32
CA THR A 18 -25.06 1.36 21.56
C THR A 18 -23.54 1.32 21.74
N THR A 19 -22.89 0.23 21.33
CA THR A 19 -21.47 -0.06 21.59
C THR A 19 -20.55 0.92 20.86
N GLY A 20 -20.91 1.35 19.64
CA GLY A 20 -20.17 2.34 18.88
C GLY A 20 -20.16 3.73 19.53
N LYS A 21 -21.25 4.12 20.21
CA LYS A 21 -21.34 5.39 20.96
C LYS A 21 -20.43 5.36 22.20
N ALA A 22 -20.47 4.26 22.96
CA ALA A 22 -19.61 4.09 24.14
C ALA A 22 -18.11 4.10 23.77
N LYS A 23 -17.72 3.32 22.75
CA LYS A 23 -16.32 3.30 22.26
C LYS A 23 -15.84 4.68 21.81
N ARG A 24 -16.68 5.46 21.11
CA ARG A 24 -16.34 6.83 20.68
C ARG A 24 -16.16 7.79 21.85
N ALA A 25 -16.99 7.69 22.89
CA ALA A 25 -16.88 8.53 24.08
C ALA A 25 -15.55 8.30 24.81
N VAL A 26 -15.17 7.03 25.01
CA VAL A 26 -13.88 6.66 25.63
C VAL A 26 -12.71 7.14 24.78
N LYS A 27 -12.70 6.85 23.47
CA LYS A 27 -11.61 7.29 22.58
C LYS A 27 -11.48 8.80 22.51
N LYS A 28 -12.58 9.55 22.59
CA LYS A 28 -12.57 11.02 22.62
C LYS A 28 -11.99 11.58 23.93
N ALA A 29 -12.11 10.85 25.04
CA ALA A 29 -11.55 11.24 26.33
C ALA A 29 -10.05 10.88 26.45
N VAL A 30 -9.62 9.76 25.85
CA VAL A 30 -8.27 9.21 26.03
C VAL A 30 -7.30 9.63 24.92
N ILE A 31 -7.76 9.79 23.68
CA ILE A 31 -6.88 10.08 22.52
C ILE A 31 -7.01 11.55 22.12
N PRO A 32 -5.96 12.38 22.30
CA PRO A 32 -5.94 13.75 21.80
C PRO A 32 -6.22 13.78 20.29
N GLY A 33 -7.15 14.64 19.86
CA GLY A 33 -7.50 14.77 18.44
C GLY A 33 -8.52 13.75 17.90
N TYR A 34 -8.93 12.74 18.68
CA TYR A 34 -9.94 11.77 18.23
C TYR A 34 -11.33 12.42 18.08
N GLY A 35 -11.98 12.21 16.93
CA GLY A 35 -13.31 12.76 16.64
C GLY A 35 -13.35 14.24 16.26
N GLN A 36 -12.21 14.88 16.01
CA GLN A 36 -12.17 16.26 15.51
C GLN A 36 -12.59 16.35 14.03
N LYS A 37 -13.22 17.48 13.65
CA LYS A 37 -13.67 17.75 12.27
C LYS A 37 -12.44 17.79 11.34
N GLY A 38 -12.49 17.06 10.23
CA GLY A 38 -11.40 17.02 9.25
C GLY A 38 -10.46 15.82 9.37
N THR A 39 -10.42 15.15 10.52
CA THR A 39 -9.57 13.95 10.75
C THR A 39 -9.79 12.83 9.72
N GLY A 40 -11.04 12.66 9.24
CA GLY A 40 -11.35 11.69 8.19
C GLY A 40 -10.65 11.98 6.87
N TRP A 41 -10.40 13.26 6.53
CA TRP A 41 -9.67 13.62 5.31
C TRP A 41 -8.16 13.31 5.41
N ILE A 42 -7.64 13.20 6.63
CA ILE A 42 -6.23 12.90 6.89
C ILE A 42 -6.03 11.38 6.97
N LYS A 43 -6.93 10.67 7.68
CA LYS A 43 -6.81 9.24 7.92
C LYS A 43 -7.31 8.37 6.76
N ASP A 44 -8.37 8.80 6.08
CA ASP A 44 -8.98 8.07 4.95
C ASP A 44 -9.67 9.07 3.99
N PRO A 45 -8.88 9.81 3.19
CA PRO A 45 -9.40 10.85 2.30
C PRO A 45 -10.42 10.33 1.29
N LYS A 46 -10.23 9.10 0.78
CA LYS A 46 -11.13 8.46 -0.19
C LYS A 46 -12.51 8.25 0.41
N LYS A 47 -12.58 7.71 1.63
CA LYS A 47 -13.85 7.49 2.34
C LYS A 47 -14.49 8.80 2.78
N ALA A 48 -13.71 9.78 3.20
CA ALA A 48 -14.22 11.10 3.56
C ALA A 48 -14.87 11.82 2.37
N ALA A 49 -14.23 11.76 1.19
CA ALA A 49 -14.77 12.28 -0.05
C ALA A 49 -16.06 11.54 -0.47
N TYR A 50 -16.02 10.20 -0.47
CA TYR A 50 -17.18 9.36 -0.76
C TYR A 50 -18.36 9.70 0.15
N ASN A 51 -18.15 9.74 1.47
CA ASN A 51 -19.20 10.05 2.44
C ASN A 51 -19.75 11.47 2.28
N LYS A 52 -18.92 12.44 1.90
CA LYS A 52 -19.36 13.82 1.65
C LYS A 52 -20.25 13.91 0.42
N VAL A 53 -19.88 13.24 -0.66
CA VAL A 53 -20.72 13.16 -1.87
C VAL A 53 -22.00 12.39 -1.57
N TYR A 54 -21.89 11.18 -1.00
CA TYR A 54 -23.01 10.34 -0.60
C TYR A 54 -24.01 11.09 0.29
N ASN A 55 -23.54 11.83 1.31
CA ASN A 55 -24.43 12.57 2.19
C ASN A 55 -25.11 13.78 1.53
N LYS A 56 -24.46 14.41 0.55
CA LYS A 56 -25.03 15.53 -0.22
C LYS A 56 -26.05 15.06 -1.27
N THR A 57 -25.84 13.88 -1.84
CA THR A 57 -26.66 13.34 -2.94
C THR A 57 -27.76 12.39 -2.48
N THR A 58 -27.90 12.07 -1.19
CA THR A 58 -28.92 11.13 -0.72
C THR A 58 -29.69 11.62 0.52
N VAL A 59 -30.93 11.16 0.68
CA VAL A 59 -31.82 11.46 1.82
C VAL A 59 -31.84 10.29 2.81
N SER A 60 -31.81 10.57 4.11
CA SER A 60 -32.04 9.52 5.12
C SER A 60 -33.52 9.17 5.24
N VAL A 61 -33.86 7.88 5.32
CA VAL A 61 -35.22 7.39 5.63
C VAL A 61 -35.76 8.00 6.92
N THR A 62 -34.91 8.17 7.94
CA THR A 62 -35.30 8.76 9.23
C THR A 62 -35.65 10.25 9.13
N GLN A 63 -35.02 10.98 8.20
CA GLN A 63 -35.37 12.38 7.94
C GLN A 63 -36.69 12.50 7.19
N LEU A 64 -36.97 11.57 6.27
CA LEU A 64 -38.26 11.48 5.57
C LEU A 64 -39.39 11.16 6.55
N ALA A 65 -39.22 10.14 7.39
CA ALA A 65 -40.18 9.73 8.42
C ALA A 65 -40.44 10.82 9.49
N ASN A 66 -39.42 11.61 9.84
CA ASN A 66 -39.57 12.75 10.76
C ASN A 66 -40.14 14.01 10.09
N SER A 67 -40.12 14.09 8.75
CA SER A 67 -40.68 15.21 7.99
C SER A 67 -42.17 15.03 7.71
N SER A 68 -42.68 13.80 7.66
CA SER A 68 -44.11 13.50 7.51
C SER A 68 -44.93 13.77 8.79
N SER A 69 -44.30 13.89 9.95
CA SER A 69 -44.95 14.17 11.24
C SER A 69 -44.97 15.64 11.66
N LYS A 70 -44.49 16.56 10.81
CA LYS A 70 -44.54 18.03 11.05
C LYS A 70 -45.29 18.77 9.94
N LYS A 71 -46.60 18.54 9.87
CA LYS A 71 -47.54 19.54 9.30
C LYS A 71 -48.41 20.04 10.45
N ASN A 72 -47.99 21.18 11.01
CA ASN A 72 -48.77 22.22 11.70
C ASN A 72 -47.94 22.88 12.81
N LYS A 73 -47.23 23.96 12.47
CA LYS A 73 -47.26 25.26 13.18
C LYS A 73 -46.28 26.25 12.54
N SER A 74 -46.80 27.45 12.32
CA SER A 74 -46.14 28.59 11.70
C SER A 74 -45.07 29.23 12.60
N SER A 75 -44.24 30.06 11.96
CA SER A 75 -43.54 31.25 12.50
C SER A 75 -42.63 31.08 13.72
N ASN A 76 -41.32 30.95 13.49
CA ASN A 76 -40.32 32.00 13.75
C ASN A 76 -38.90 31.43 13.54
N LYS A 77 -38.16 31.99 12.58
CA LYS A 77 -36.82 31.50 12.22
C LYS A 77 -35.77 32.13 13.14
N LYS A 78 -35.62 31.57 14.35
CA LYS A 78 -34.34 31.65 15.08
C LYS A 78 -33.39 30.66 14.44
N VAL A 79 -32.30 31.16 13.85
CA VAL A 79 -31.19 30.34 13.36
C VAL A 79 -30.46 29.79 14.58
N THR A 80 -30.81 28.58 14.99
CA THR A 80 -30.02 27.78 15.92
C THR A 80 -29.14 26.82 15.12
N ASN A 81 -27.88 26.75 15.53
CA ASN A 81 -26.89 25.78 15.06
C ASN A 81 -27.46 24.36 15.16
N THR A 82 -27.48 23.63 14.04
CA THR A 82 -27.71 22.19 14.05
C THR A 82 -26.38 21.47 14.08
N ASP A 83 -26.17 20.76 15.17
CA ASP A 83 -25.16 19.73 15.36
C ASP A 83 -25.15 18.72 14.21
N TYR A 84 -23.94 18.37 13.75
CA TYR A 84 -23.71 17.22 12.89
C TYR A 84 -23.09 16.11 13.72
N ASP A 85 -23.93 15.16 14.12
CA ASP A 85 -23.58 13.89 14.73
C ASP A 85 -22.96 12.98 13.65
N TYR A 86 -21.67 12.67 13.77
CA TYR A 86 -20.97 11.74 12.88
C TYR A 86 -20.92 10.35 13.53
N ASP A 87 -21.61 9.42 12.89
CA ASP A 87 -21.64 8.01 13.22
C ASP A 87 -20.45 7.27 12.58
N TYR A 88 -19.46 6.88 13.40
CA TYR A 88 -18.38 5.99 13.00
C TYR A 88 -18.68 4.59 13.55
N ASP A 89 -18.98 3.65 12.66
CA ASP A 89 -18.67 2.23 12.85
C ASP A 89 -17.43 1.92 12.00
N LEU A 90 -16.29 1.87 12.65
CA LEU A 90 -15.04 1.31 12.15
C LEU A 90 -14.42 0.55 13.32
N ASP A 91 -14.59 -0.77 13.28
CA ASP A 91 -13.64 -1.67 13.93
C ASP A 91 -12.36 -1.57 13.09
N LEU A 92 -11.40 -0.82 13.62
CA LEU A 92 -9.99 -0.91 13.26
C LEU A 92 -9.24 -1.01 14.59
N GLU A 93 -8.58 -2.14 14.74
CA GLU A 93 -7.59 -2.42 15.77
C GLU A 93 -6.53 -1.32 15.72
N HIS A 94 -6.18 -0.81 16.91
CA HIS A 94 -5.04 0.07 17.09
C HIS A 94 -3.84 -0.84 17.31
N ASP A 95 -2.92 -0.91 16.33
CA ASP A 95 -1.55 -1.29 16.65
C ASP A 95 -0.87 -0.09 17.29
N ASN A 96 -0.38 -0.32 18.51
CA ASN A 96 0.36 0.64 19.31
C ASN A 96 1.77 0.82 18.73
N PHE A 97 2.14 2.08 18.51
CA PHE A 97 3.51 2.51 18.26
C PHE A 97 4.31 2.48 19.57
N SER A 98 4.62 1.28 20.04
CA SER A 98 5.56 1.00 21.12
C SER A 98 6.10 -0.42 20.97
N ASN A 99 6.57 -0.84 19.79
CA ASN A 99 6.94 -2.24 19.60
C ASN A 99 8.05 -2.53 18.59
N SER A 100 8.93 -1.59 18.25
CA SER A 100 10.03 -1.88 17.32
C SER A 100 11.03 -2.93 17.84
N GLN A 101 11.13 -3.14 19.16
CA GLN A 101 11.89 -4.25 19.74
C GLN A 101 11.10 -5.57 19.78
N GLU A 102 9.80 -5.54 20.12
CA GLU A 102 8.95 -6.74 20.15
C GLU A 102 8.65 -7.26 18.72
N THR A 103 8.57 -6.39 17.70
CA THR A 103 8.33 -6.81 16.31
C THR A 103 9.49 -7.62 15.73
N ILE A 104 10.72 -7.33 16.16
CA ILE A 104 11.91 -8.09 15.73
C ILE A 104 11.89 -9.48 16.39
N GLU A 105 11.53 -9.58 17.68
CA GLU A 105 11.27 -10.86 18.37
C GLU A 105 10.02 -11.61 17.83
N THR A 106 9.02 -10.91 17.29
CA THR A 106 7.83 -11.57 16.74
C THR A 106 8.09 -12.24 15.40
N LEU A 107 9.05 -11.74 14.60
CA LEU A 107 9.45 -12.38 13.35
C LEU A 107 10.31 -13.63 13.61
N ASP A 108 11.08 -13.62 14.70
CA ASP A 108 11.95 -14.74 15.13
C ASP A 108 11.20 -16.03 15.51
N ASN A 109 9.87 -15.99 15.61
CA ASN A 109 9.04 -17.13 15.96
C ASN A 109 8.21 -17.67 14.78
N TYR A 110 8.48 -17.26 13.54
CA TYR A 110 7.78 -17.80 12.37
C TYR A 110 8.72 -18.63 11.50
N ILE A 111 8.26 -19.83 11.14
CA ILE A 111 8.90 -20.66 10.12
C ILE A 111 8.17 -20.52 8.78
N THR A 112 8.95 -20.59 7.70
CA THR A 112 8.45 -20.60 6.32
C THR A 112 8.73 -21.96 5.70
N LEU A 113 7.67 -22.66 5.32
CA LEU A 113 7.72 -23.97 4.70
C LEU A 113 7.31 -23.89 3.23
N ILE A 114 7.90 -24.74 2.38
CA ILE A 114 7.60 -24.85 0.95
C ILE A 114 7.40 -26.32 0.56
N ASN A 115 6.44 -26.61 -0.32
CA ASN A 115 6.25 -27.95 -0.89
C ASN A 115 6.88 -28.05 -2.29
N SER A 116 7.01 -29.27 -2.84
CA SER A 116 7.42 -29.55 -4.22
C SER A 116 6.66 -28.74 -5.27
N ASP A 117 5.37 -28.46 -5.03
CA ASP A 117 4.52 -27.64 -5.92
C ASP A 117 4.76 -26.12 -5.79
N GLY A 118 5.75 -25.69 -5.00
CA GLY A 118 6.06 -24.28 -4.74
C GLY A 118 5.08 -23.57 -3.79
N LYS A 119 4.14 -24.28 -3.15
CA LYS A 119 3.20 -23.71 -2.17
C LYS A 119 3.92 -23.34 -0.88
N ILE A 120 3.85 -22.06 -0.49
CA ILE A 120 4.50 -21.54 0.72
C ILE A 120 3.49 -21.45 1.87
N LYS A 121 3.88 -21.89 3.07
CA LYS A 121 3.12 -21.75 4.31
C LYS A 121 3.96 -21.11 5.41
N ASN A 122 3.43 -20.06 6.02
CA ASN A 122 4.03 -19.40 7.18
C ASN A 122 3.35 -19.91 8.46
N CYS A 123 4.14 -20.43 9.39
CA CYS A 123 3.65 -21.04 10.62
C CYS A 123 4.32 -20.41 11.83
N LYS A 124 3.52 -19.99 12.82
CA LYS A 124 4.05 -19.53 14.11
C LYS A 124 4.51 -20.73 14.94
N VAL A 125 5.68 -20.60 15.55
CA VAL A 125 6.24 -21.53 16.54
C VAL A 125 5.81 -21.12 17.95
N GLY A 126 5.60 -22.11 18.82
CA GLY A 126 5.19 -21.88 20.21
C GLY A 126 3.66 -21.81 20.39
N TYR A 127 3.22 -21.11 21.44
CA TYR A 127 1.81 -21.10 21.88
C TYR A 127 0.86 -20.50 20.82
N SER A 128 -0.28 -21.15 20.61
CA SER A 128 -1.24 -20.78 19.57
C SER A 128 -2.37 -19.89 20.08
N TRP A 129 -2.12 -18.58 20.17
CA TRP A 129 -3.12 -17.59 20.60
C TRP A 129 -4.44 -17.65 19.80
N THR A 130 -4.36 -17.90 18.49
CA THR A 130 -5.57 -18.08 17.67
C THR A 130 -6.36 -19.33 18.08
N ASN A 131 -5.67 -20.44 18.38
CA ASN A 131 -6.35 -21.65 18.83
C ASN A 131 -6.94 -21.51 20.24
N LEU A 132 -6.34 -20.70 21.11
CA LEU A 132 -6.93 -20.36 22.40
C LEU A 132 -8.30 -19.68 22.22
N PHE A 133 -8.40 -18.63 21.41
CA PHE A 133 -9.67 -17.89 21.29
C PHE A 133 -10.70 -18.53 20.36
N PHE A 134 -10.25 -19.32 19.37
CA PHE A 134 -11.14 -19.86 18.32
C PHE A 134 -11.15 -21.39 18.25
N MET A 135 -10.44 -22.10 19.12
CA MET A 135 -10.47 -23.56 19.31
C MET A 135 -10.43 -24.34 17.98
N PHE A 136 -11.36 -25.28 17.78
CA PHE A 136 -11.45 -26.14 16.60
C PHE A 136 -11.74 -25.39 15.29
N PHE A 137 -12.23 -24.14 15.34
CA PHE A 137 -12.35 -23.30 14.13
C PHE A 137 -10.97 -22.90 13.59
N THR A 138 -9.94 -22.80 14.45
CA THR A 138 -8.58 -22.46 14.00
C THR A 138 -8.02 -23.53 13.06
N PRO A 139 -7.97 -24.83 13.42
CA PRO A 139 -7.57 -25.87 12.48
C PRO A 139 -8.39 -25.91 11.19
N LEU A 140 -9.72 -25.76 11.29
CA LEU A 140 -10.60 -25.74 10.11
C LEU A 140 -10.25 -24.61 9.14
N SER A 141 -10.02 -23.40 9.64
CA SER A 141 -9.62 -22.25 8.81
C SER A 141 -8.24 -22.43 8.14
N ARG A 142 -7.38 -23.28 8.71
CA ARG A 142 -6.05 -23.61 8.18
C ARG A 142 -6.06 -24.82 7.24
N GLY A 143 -7.23 -25.40 6.96
CA GLY A 143 -7.38 -26.63 6.17
C GLY A 143 -6.90 -27.88 6.90
N ASP A 144 -6.79 -27.84 8.22
CA ASP A 144 -6.40 -28.95 9.09
C ASP A 144 -7.63 -29.56 9.78
N PHE A 145 -8.45 -30.20 8.95
CA PHE A 145 -9.72 -30.79 9.38
C PHE A 145 -9.52 -31.91 10.42
N LYS A 146 -8.41 -32.66 10.34
CA LYS A 146 -8.06 -33.74 11.28
C LYS A 146 -7.96 -33.20 12.70
N ASN A 147 -7.10 -32.20 12.93
CA ASN A 147 -6.91 -31.66 14.28
C ASN A 147 -8.11 -30.82 14.75
N GLY A 148 -8.87 -30.22 13.84
CA GLY A 148 -10.15 -29.58 14.16
C GLY A 148 -11.16 -30.56 14.75
N PHE A 149 -11.35 -31.71 14.11
CA PHE A 149 -12.28 -32.73 14.57
C PHE A 149 -11.84 -33.36 15.91
N ILE A 150 -10.54 -33.63 16.08
CA ILE A 150 -9.97 -34.13 17.34
C ILE A 150 -10.24 -33.15 18.49
N GLN A 151 -9.98 -31.86 18.31
CA GLN A 151 -10.25 -30.85 19.34
C GLN A 151 -11.74 -30.74 19.67
N PHE A 152 -12.61 -30.84 18.66
CA PHE A 152 -14.06 -30.83 18.87
C PHE A 152 -14.52 -32.01 19.74
N ILE A 153 -14.06 -33.22 19.44
CA ILE A 153 -14.40 -34.43 20.23
C ILE A 153 -13.88 -34.33 21.66
N ILE A 154 -12.62 -33.92 21.85
CA ILE A 154 -12.01 -33.80 23.19
C ILE A 154 -12.83 -32.86 24.07
N ILE A 155 -13.21 -31.69 23.55
CA ILE A 155 -13.97 -30.68 24.30
C ILE A 155 -15.42 -31.15 24.52
N PHE A 156 -16.03 -31.83 23.55
CA PHE A 156 -17.37 -32.39 23.69
C PHE A 156 -17.42 -33.47 24.79
N ILE A 157 -16.41 -34.33 24.86
CA ILE A 157 -16.31 -35.38 25.90
C ILE A 157 -15.99 -34.77 27.26
N LEU A 158 -14.97 -33.90 27.35
CA LEU A 158 -14.58 -33.26 28.62
C LEU A 158 -15.69 -32.36 29.18
N GLY A 159 -16.45 -31.70 28.30
CA GLY A 159 -17.59 -30.85 28.67
C GLY A 159 -18.71 -31.63 29.36
N LYS A 160 -18.87 -32.93 29.06
CA LYS A 160 -19.81 -33.81 29.76
C LYS A 160 -19.30 -34.30 31.11
N LEU A 161 -17.98 -34.30 31.31
CA LEU A 161 -17.34 -34.85 32.52
C LEU A 161 -17.12 -33.78 33.59
N SER A 162 -16.52 -32.64 33.23
CA SER A 162 -16.25 -31.54 34.16
C SER A 162 -15.93 -30.23 33.42
N SER A 163 -16.54 -29.14 33.88
CA SER A 163 -16.23 -27.79 33.40
C SER A 163 -14.78 -27.39 33.70
N LEU A 164 -14.23 -27.82 34.84
CA LEU A 164 -12.85 -27.53 35.24
C LEU A 164 -11.83 -28.21 34.31
N LEU A 165 -12.06 -29.49 33.97
CA LEU A 165 -11.21 -30.21 33.01
C LEU A 165 -11.30 -29.59 31.61
N THR A 166 -12.48 -29.11 31.22
CA THR A 166 -12.69 -28.43 29.95
C THR A 166 -11.90 -27.12 29.89
N THR A 167 -11.91 -26.33 30.97
CA THR A 167 -11.10 -25.11 31.05
C THR A 167 -9.60 -25.39 31.04
N PHE A 168 -9.16 -26.47 31.70
CA PHE A 168 -7.75 -26.87 31.69
C PHE A 168 -7.30 -27.30 30.28
N ALA A 169 -8.09 -28.15 29.62
CA ALA A 169 -7.82 -28.56 28.24
C ALA A 169 -7.82 -27.36 27.27
N TRP A 170 -8.72 -26.40 27.45
CA TRP A 170 -8.78 -25.17 26.66
C TRP A 170 -7.50 -24.33 26.75
N LEU A 171 -6.85 -24.30 27.92
CA LEU A 171 -5.58 -23.58 28.11
C LEU A 171 -4.36 -24.38 27.62
N VAL A 172 -4.40 -25.71 27.68
CA VAL A 172 -3.27 -26.59 27.35
C VAL A 172 -3.18 -26.91 25.85
N ILE A 173 -4.29 -27.20 25.18
CA ILE A 173 -4.33 -27.59 23.75
C ILE A 173 -3.58 -26.58 22.84
N PRO A 174 -3.73 -25.25 23.01
CA PRO A 174 -3.02 -24.28 22.19
C PRO A 174 -1.49 -24.31 22.33
N ALA A 175 -0.96 -24.82 23.44
CA ALA A 175 0.49 -24.96 23.65
C ALA A 175 1.12 -25.99 22.70
N PHE A 176 0.36 -27.01 22.31
CA PHE A 176 0.85 -28.09 21.45
C PHE A 176 0.39 -27.96 20.00
N TYR A 177 -0.71 -27.25 19.74
CA TYR A 177 -1.35 -27.22 18.42
C TYR A 177 -0.42 -26.78 17.28
N ASN A 178 0.32 -25.66 17.43
CA ASN A 178 1.22 -25.19 16.37
C ASN A 178 2.30 -26.23 16.02
N LYS A 179 2.86 -26.93 17.03
CA LYS A 179 3.85 -27.98 16.82
C LYS A 179 3.27 -29.19 16.07
N ILE A 180 2.05 -29.61 16.43
CA ILE A 180 1.32 -30.70 15.75
C ILE A 180 1.04 -30.31 14.29
N TYR A 181 0.58 -29.09 14.05
CA TYR A 181 0.30 -28.59 12.70
C TYR A 181 1.57 -28.55 11.83
N ILE A 182 2.70 -28.10 12.38
CA ILE A 182 3.99 -28.08 11.68
C ILE A 182 4.44 -29.51 11.34
N LYS A 183 4.32 -30.46 12.29
CA LYS A 183 4.62 -31.87 12.06
C LYS A 183 3.80 -32.46 10.91
N ASP A 184 2.49 -32.17 10.89
CA ASP A 184 1.59 -32.64 9.83
C ASP A 184 1.94 -32.05 8.45
N LEU A 185 2.47 -30.82 8.39
CA LEU A 185 2.95 -30.23 7.14
C LEU A 185 4.24 -30.91 6.65
N ILE A 186 5.19 -31.16 7.54
CA ILE A 186 6.43 -31.87 7.19
C ILE A 186 6.11 -33.28 6.66
N GLN A 187 5.19 -33.99 7.31
CA GLN A 187 4.71 -35.29 6.82
C GLN A 187 4.03 -35.23 5.45
N LYS A 188 3.51 -34.07 5.04
CA LYS A 188 2.90 -33.82 3.73
C LYS A 188 3.91 -33.37 2.66
N GLY A 189 5.22 -33.42 2.95
CA GLY A 189 6.28 -33.09 2.00
C GLY A 189 6.77 -31.64 2.05
N PHE A 190 6.37 -30.86 3.05
CA PHE A 190 6.87 -29.49 3.20
C PHE A 190 8.27 -29.45 3.82
N THR A 191 9.17 -28.69 3.22
CA THR A 191 10.56 -28.47 3.68
C THR A 191 10.78 -26.99 4.05
N PRO A 192 11.77 -26.67 4.91
CA PRO A 192 12.08 -25.29 5.26
C PRO A 192 12.61 -24.50 4.06
N LYS A 193 12.14 -23.26 3.89
CA LYS A 193 12.52 -22.39 2.76
C LYS A 193 13.84 -21.63 2.99
N ASN A 194 14.23 -21.39 4.24
CA ASN A 194 15.40 -20.59 4.60
C ASN A 194 16.11 -21.15 5.85
N ASN A 195 17.36 -20.72 6.07
CA ASN A 195 18.18 -21.17 7.19
C ASN A 195 17.61 -20.81 8.57
N HIS A 196 16.86 -19.70 8.67
CA HIS A 196 16.14 -19.33 9.89
C HIS A 196 15.07 -20.37 10.26
N SER A 197 14.31 -20.86 9.27
CA SER A 197 13.30 -21.91 9.48
C SER A 197 13.94 -23.24 9.86
N VAL A 198 15.11 -23.57 9.29
CA VAL A 198 15.90 -24.75 9.67
C VAL A 198 16.31 -24.68 11.14
N GLU A 199 16.84 -23.54 11.59
CA GLU A 199 17.28 -23.36 12.97
C GLU A 199 16.12 -23.54 13.98
N LEU A 200 14.98 -22.92 13.73
CA LEU A 200 13.80 -23.04 14.59
C LEU A 200 13.21 -24.46 14.59
N LEU A 201 13.19 -25.13 13.45
CA LEU A 201 12.74 -26.52 13.34
C LEU A 201 13.66 -27.47 14.10
N ASN A 202 14.98 -27.27 14.02
CA ASN A 202 15.96 -28.02 14.80
C ASN A 202 15.76 -27.81 16.31
N LYS A 203 15.51 -26.56 16.76
CA LYS A 203 15.15 -26.26 18.17
C LYS A 203 13.86 -26.97 18.62
N LEU A 204 12.93 -27.24 17.70
CA LEU A 204 11.69 -27.99 17.98
C LEU A 204 11.87 -29.52 17.94
N GLY A 205 13.05 -30.01 17.54
CA GLY A 205 13.41 -31.41 17.41
C GLY A 205 13.14 -32.03 16.04
N PHE A 206 12.91 -31.22 14.99
CA PHE A 206 12.82 -31.69 13.61
C PHE A 206 14.18 -31.48 12.93
N ASN A 207 14.97 -32.54 12.78
CA ASN A 207 16.35 -32.45 12.28
C ASN A 207 16.39 -32.16 10.76
N PHE A 208 16.87 -30.98 10.38
CA PHE A 208 17.11 -30.53 9.00
C PHE A 208 18.54 -30.00 8.81
N GLU A 209 19.12 -30.25 7.64
CA GLU A 209 20.42 -29.71 7.25
C GLU A 209 20.34 -28.22 6.86
N GLN A 210 21.44 -27.47 7.07
CA GLN A 210 21.50 -26.06 6.65
C GLN A 210 21.52 -25.95 5.13
N ILE A 211 20.79 -24.97 4.59
CA ILE A 211 20.78 -24.66 3.17
C ILE A 211 22.04 -23.87 2.87
N HIS A 212 23.08 -24.54 2.39
CA HIS A 212 24.31 -23.89 1.96
C HIS A 212 24.03 -23.02 0.73
N LYS A 213 24.32 -21.72 0.85
CA LYS A 213 24.44 -20.86 -0.33
C LYS A 213 25.62 -21.39 -1.14
N THR A 214 25.42 -21.75 -2.40
CA THR A 214 26.51 -21.84 -3.37
C THR A 214 27.15 -20.46 -3.43
N ASN A 215 28.31 -20.34 -2.79
CA ASN A 215 29.05 -19.11 -2.69
C ASN A 215 29.63 -18.75 -4.06
N SER A 216 29.21 -17.59 -4.55
CA SER A 216 30.10 -16.68 -5.26
C SER A 216 31.36 -16.48 -4.40
N THR A 217 32.53 -16.78 -4.96
CA THR A 217 33.83 -16.42 -4.38
C THR A 217 34.55 -15.48 -5.33
N ASN A 218 34.49 -14.19 -4.99
CA ASN A 218 35.53 -13.16 -4.95
C ASN A 218 36.76 -13.25 -5.88
N SER A 219 36.85 -12.19 -6.71
CA SER A 219 38.01 -11.34 -7.02
C SER A 219 39.42 -11.73 -6.54
N LYS A 220 40.37 -11.71 -7.48
CA LYS A 220 41.66 -11.01 -7.34
C LYS A 220 42.00 -10.31 -8.65
N SER A 221 42.47 -9.06 -8.54
CA SER A 221 43.06 -8.26 -9.60
C SER A 221 44.37 -8.90 -10.08
N ASP A 222 44.70 -8.73 -11.36
CA ASP A 222 45.85 -7.92 -11.79
C ASP A 222 45.92 -7.80 -13.33
N THR A 223 45.95 -6.54 -13.79
CA THR A 223 46.61 -5.98 -14.99
C THR A 223 46.35 -6.49 -16.42
N ALA A 224 46.24 -5.48 -17.31
CA ALA A 224 46.47 -5.46 -18.76
C ALA A 224 45.28 -5.71 -19.71
N ALA A 225 44.78 -4.61 -20.29
CA ALA A 225 44.31 -4.60 -21.68
C ALA A 225 45.55 -4.61 -22.62
N PRO A 226 45.45 -4.80 -23.95
CA PRO A 226 44.29 -5.11 -24.81
C PRO A 226 44.56 -6.29 -25.80
N SER A 227 43.56 -6.75 -26.56
CA SER A 227 43.63 -6.86 -28.04
C SER A 227 42.51 -7.74 -28.65
N PHE A 228 42.00 -7.26 -29.77
CA PHE A 228 41.19 -7.94 -30.77
C PHE A 228 42.02 -9.02 -31.49
N THR A 229 41.45 -10.19 -31.74
CA THR A 229 41.73 -10.98 -32.96
C THR A 229 40.49 -11.74 -33.43
N ASN A 230 40.24 -11.64 -34.74
CA ASN A 230 39.26 -12.41 -35.49
C ASN A 230 39.56 -13.91 -35.44
N PHE A 231 38.54 -14.76 -35.59
CA PHE A 231 38.73 -16.09 -36.14
C PHE A 231 37.53 -16.54 -36.97
N SER A 232 37.73 -16.47 -38.28
CA SER A 232 37.12 -17.34 -39.28
C SER A 232 37.57 -18.78 -39.06
N ASP A 233 36.64 -19.72 -39.18
CA ASP A 233 36.80 -21.10 -39.68
C ASP A 233 35.86 -22.03 -38.89
N TYR A 234 34.81 -22.55 -39.52
CA TYR A 234 34.77 -23.97 -39.89
C TYR A 234 33.47 -24.35 -40.63
N SER A 235 33.71 -25.25 -41.57
CA SER A 235 32.85 -25.76 -42.63
C SER A 235 31.74 -26.71 -42.14
N SER A 236 30.72 -26.80 -43.00
CA SER A 236 29.63 -27.77 -43.04
C SER A 236 30.08 -29.23 -43.06
N HIS A 237 29.30 -30.11 -42.41
CA HIS A 237 29.06 -31.48 -42.89
C HIS A 237 27.64 -31.96 -42.54
N ASN A 238 26.99 -32.55 -43.55
CA ASN A 238 25.71 -33.25 -43.51
C ASN A 238 25.85 -34.63 -42.84
N VAL A 239 24.85 -35.02 -42.04
CA VAL A 239 24.51 -36.43 -41.78
C VAL A 239 22.97 -36.56 -41.73
N SER A 240 22.43 -37.46 -42.57
CA SER A 240 21.04 -37.92 -42.56
C SER A 240 20.72 -38.79 -41.35
N SER A 241 19.49 -38.72 -40.85
CA SER A 241 18.90 -39.79 -40.04
C SER A 241 17.44 -40.05 -40.41
N ASN A 242 17.20 -41.30 -40.80
CA ASN A 242 15.91 -41.96 -40.69
C ASN A 242 15.63 -42.33 -39.21
N ASN A 243 14.36 -42.57 -38.91
CA ASN A 243 13.77 -43.04 -37.64
C ASN A 243 13.38 -41.93 -36.66
N LEU A 244 12.13 -41.49 -36.86
CA LEU A 244 11.22 -41.03 -35.83
C LEU A 244 10.96 -42.15 -34.80
N ASP A 245 10.66 -41.74 -33.58
CA ASP A 245 10.07 -42.52 -32.48
C ASP A 245 11.05 -43.26 -31.55
N ASP A 246 11.91 -42.52 -30.86
CA ASP A 246 12.20 -42.68 -29.40
C ASP A 246 13.17 -41.57 -28.94
N LEU A 247 13.16 -41.24 -27.65
CA LEU A 247 13.97 -40.25 -26.91
C LEU A 247 13.46 -38.81 -26.81
N GLY A 248 13.31 -38.36 -25.55
CA GLY A 248 12.98 -37.00 -25.16
C GLY A 248 13.98 -35.98 -25.69
N VAL A 249 13.48 -35.06 -26.51
CA VAL A 249 14.28 -34.00 -27.13
C VAL A 249 14.29 -32.77 -26.22
N SER A 250 15.39 -32.56 -25.50
CA SER A 250 15.82 -31.22 -25.10
C SER A 250 16.40 -30.52 -26.32
N ILE A 251 15.77 -29.43 -26.77
CA ILE A 251 16.29 -28.61 -27.88
C ILE A 251 17.37 -27.67 -27.30
N THR A 252 18.63 -27.99 -27.56
CA THR A 252 19.76 -27.09 -27.29
C THR A 252 19.97 -26.21 -28.52
N MET A 253 19.79 -24.89 -28.40
CA MET A 253 20.24 -23.92 -29.41
C MET A 253 21.35 -23.06 -28.84
N THR A 254 22.45 -22.95 -29.58
CA THR A 254 23.57 -22.07 -29.27
C THR A 254 23.34 -20.71 -29.91
N VAL A 255 23.27 -19.66 -29.10
CA VAL A 255 23.33 -18.26 -29.58
C VAL A 255 24.48 -17.59 -28.84
N ASN A 256 25.46 -17.07 -29.59
CA ASN A 256 26.68 -16.45 -29.07
C ASN A 256 27.55 -17.37 -28.16
N GLY A 257 27.65 -18.65 -28.51
CA GLY A 257 28.63 -19.57 -27.91
C GLY A 257 28.29 -20.15 -26.54
N ARG A 258 27.02 -20.18 -26.11
CA ARG A 258 26.60 -20.88 -24.88
C ARG A 258 25.42 -21.82 -25.14
N GLU A 259 25.48 -23.02 -24.54
CA GLU A 259 24.38 -23.98 -24.49
C GLU A 259 23.36 -23.57 -23.41
N ILE A 260 22.07 -23.75 -23.70
CA ILE A 260 20.97 -23.45 -22.78
C ILE A 260 20.21 -24.75 -22.51
N VAL A 261 20.09 -25.13 -21.24
CA VAL A 261 19.27 -26.25 -20.74
C VAL A 261 18.38 -25.70 -19.61
N ASN A 262 17.07 -25.94 -19.70
CA ASN A 262 16.00 -25.74 -18.69
C ASN A 262 16.34 -24.91 -17.43
N ASP A 263 16.03 -23.61 -17.45
CA ASP A 263 15.30 -22.82 -16.43
C ASP A 263 15.61 -21.32 -16.57
N ASP A 264 14.57 -20.50 -16.43
CA ASP A 264 14.52 -19.02 -16.44
C ASP A 264 15.24 -18.31 -17.62
N ILE A 265 14.46 -17.89 -18.64
CA ILE A 265 14.92 -16.97 -19.68
C ILE A 265 15.11 -15.58 -19.07
N ILE A 266 16.36 -15.16 -18.87
CA ILE A 266 16.73 -13.77 -18.61
C ILE A 266 16.73 -13.03 -19.95
N VAL A 267 15.66 -12.29 -20.23
CA VAL A 267 15.62 -11.35 -21.35
C VAL A 267 16.35 -10.08 -20.90
N ASN A 268 17.62 -9.95 -21.27
CA ASN A 268 18.38 -8.71 -21.04
C ASN A 268 17.99 -7.66 -22.09
N ASP A 269 16.90 -6.93 -21.86
CA ASP A 269 16.75 -5.61 -22.46
C ASP A 269 17.46 -4.61 -21.54
N ILE A 270 18.66 -4.19 -21.95
CA ILE A 270 19.37 -3.07 -21.32
C ILE A 270 18.60 -1.80 -21.72
N ALA A 271 18.26 -0.94 -20.76
CA ALA A 271 17.64 0.34 -21.09
C ALA A 271 18.59 1.21 -21.93
N PRO A 272 18.07 2.08 -22.80
CA PRO A 272 18.90 3.00 -23.59
C PRO A 272 19.82 3.84 -22.69
N ASP A 273 20.97 4.25 -23.23
CA ASP A 273 21.83 5.23 -22.56
C ASP A 273 21.04 6.49 -22.22
N GLY A 274 21.23 7.01 -21.00
CA GLY A 274 20.47 8.16 -20.49
C GLY A 274 19.24 7.81 -19.65
N TYR A 275 19.00 6.53 -19.34
CA TYR A 275 17.92 6.10 -18.44
C TYR A 275 18.42 5.58 -17.08
N HIS A 276 17.78 6.04 -16.00
CA HIS A 276 18.00 5.60 -14.63
C HIS A 276 17.02 4.49 -14.22
N LYS A 277 17.52 3.37 -13.67
CA LYS A 277 16.65 2.32 -13.11
C LYS A 277 16.10 2.76 -11.75
N ILE A 278 14.78 2.87 -11.63
CA ILE A 278 14.13 3.25 -10.36
C ILE A 278 13.33 2.12 -9.72
N TYR A 279 13.07 1.05 -10.47
CA TYR A 279 12.38 -0.13 -9.93
C TYR A 279 12.83 -1.40 -10.64
N THR A 280 12.92 -2.48 -9.87
CA THR A 280 13.26 -3.82 -10.36
C THR A 280 12.14 -4.78 -10.00
N TYR A 281 11.79 -5.69 -10.90
CA TYR A 281 10.85 -6.78 -10.62
C TYR A 281 9.38 -6.34 -10.38
N GLU A 282 8.92 -5.29 -11.06
CA GLU A 282 7.52 -4.83 -10.96
C GLU A 282 6.57 -5.85 -11.58
N LYS A 283 5.47 -6.14 -10.89
CA LYS A 283 4.44 -7.04 -11.39
C LYS A 283 3.46 -6.30 -12.31
N VAL A 284 3.22 -6.86 -13.51
CA VAL A 284 2.09 -6.44 -14.35
C VAL A 284 0.77 -6.93 -13.71
N VAL A 285 -0.15 -6.00 -13.42
CA VAL A 285 -1.45 -6.24 -12.79
C VAL A 285 -2.61 -6.08 -13.78
N GLY A 286 -3.80 -6.54 -13.42
CA GLY A 286 -5.00 -6.38 -14.26
C GLY A 286 -5.13 -7.37 -15.43
N VAL A 287 -4.17 -8.29 -15.57
CA VAL A 287 -4.10 -9.31 -16.62
C VAL A 287 -5.38 -10.17 -16.70
N SER A 288 -5.98 -10.49 -15.56
CA SER A 288 -7.07 -11.47 -15.43
C SER A 288 -8.48 -10.95 -15.70
N PHE A 289 -8.66 -9.69 -16.12
CA PHE A 289 -10.01 -9.08 -16.15
C PHE A 289 -10.76 -9.26 -17.48
N ASP A 290 -10.12 -9.55 -18.62
CA ASP A 290 -10.80 -9.52 -19.94
C ASP A 290 -10.26 -10.52 -21.00
N ASN A 291 -10.21 -11.83 -20.76
CA ASN A 291 -9.77 -12.83 -21.77
C ASN A 291 -8.40 -12.52 -22.44
N ARG A 292 -7.56 -11.69 -21.80
CA ARG A 292 -6.22 -11.30 -22.28
C ARG A 292 -5.20 -12.45 -22.18
N ASP A 293 -5.61 -13.57 -21.61
CA ASP A 293 -4.78 -14.75 -21.38
C ASP A 293 -4.10 -15.24 -22.66
N VAL A 294 -4.78 -15.17 -23.82
CA VAL A 294 -4.22 -15.65 -25.10
C VAL A 294 -2.99 -14.83 -25.52
N PHE A 295 -3.08 -13.50 -25.53
CA PHE A 295 -1.93 -12.68 -25.90
C PHE A 295 -0.85 -12.68 -24.82
N VAL A 296 -1.25 -12.72 -23.55
CA VAL A 296 -0.29 -12.80 -22.45
C VAL A 296 0.50 -14.10 -22.52
N GLU A 297 -0.16 -15.22 -22.85
CA GLU A 297 0.49 -16.51 -23.09
C GLU A 297 1.43 -16.45 -24.30
N GLN A 298 0.98 -15.89 -25.42
CA GLN A 298 1.79 -15.65 -26.61
C GLN A 298 3.01 -14.76 -26.32
N PHE A 299 2.84 -13.72 -25.50
CA PHE A 299 3.92 -12.87 -25.06
C PHE A 299 4.89 -13.62 -24.15
N THR A 300 4.36 -14.38 -23.18
CA THR A 300 5.20 -15.14 -22.24
C THR A 300 6.02 -16.23 -22.91
N ASN A 301 5.50 -16.84 -23.98
CA ASN A 301 6.15 -17.92 -24.72
C ASN A 301 6.87 -17.42 -25.99
N GLY A 302 6.69 -16.16 -26.37
CA GLY A 302 7.28 -15.55 -27.56
C GLY A 302 8.71 -15.06 -27.32
N SER A 303 9.47 -14.86 -28.40
CA SER A 303 10.82 -14.28 -28.37
C SER A 303 10.80 -12.79 -28.72
N ASN A 304 11.94 -12.09 -28.57
CA ASN A 304 12.08 -10.65 -28.86
C ASN A 304 10.99 -9.79 -28.20
N GLN A 305 10.80 -10.03 -26.90
CA GLN A 305 9.80 -9.35 -26.10
C GLN A 305 10.20 -7.89 -25.86
N LYS A 306 9.29 -6.97 -26.16
CA LYS A 306 9.46 -5.54 -25.91
C LYS A 306 8.27 -4.99 -25.15
N ILE A 307 8.52 -4.01 -24.28
CA ILE A 307 7.51 -3.37 -23.45
C ILE A 307 7.29 -1.92 -23.88
N ILE A 308 6.03 -1.52 -23.92
CA ILE A 308 5.62 -0.15 -24.19
C ILE A 308 4.70 0.31 -23.05
N LEU A 309 5.11 1.37 -22.35
CA LEU A 309 4.35 1.97 -21.26
C LEU A 309 3.58 3.20 -21.78
N LYS A 310 2.29 3.29 -21.46
CA LYS A 310 1.45 4.44 -21.85
C LYS A 310 0.63 4.93 -20.66
N LYS A 311 0.71 6.23 -20.36
CA LYS A 311 -0.16 6.88 -19.35
C LYS A 311 -1.61 6.84 -19.84
N ASP A 312 -2.50 6.27 -19.03
CA ASP A 312 -3.93 6.11 -19.28
C ASP A 312 -4.72 7.08 -18.39
N LYS A 313 -4.75 8.35 -18.79
CA LYS A 313 -5.35 9.45 -18.01
C LYS A 313 -6.87 9.32 -17.86
N ASP A 314 -7.51 8.58 -18.75
CA ASP A 314 -8.96 8.38 -18.79
C ASP A 314 -9.42 7.15 -17.98
N ASN A 315 -8.48 6.48 -17.29
CA ASN A 315 -8.80 5.32 -16.48
C ASN A 315 -9.73 5.69 -15.29
N GLN A 316 -10.89 5.05 -15.27
CA GLN A 316 -11.96 5.27 -14.29
C GLN A 316 -11.60 4.93 -12.83
N TYR A 317 -10.51 4.19 -12.58
CA TYR A 317 -10.07 3.76 -11.25
C TYR A 317 -8.84 4.51 -10.73
N ASP A 318 -7.90 4.84 -11.62
CA ASP A 318 -6.65 5.53 -11.28
C ASP A 318 -6.23 6.52 -12.37
N LYS A 319 -6.29 7.82 -12.06
CA LYS A 319 -5.88 8.90 -12.97
C LYS A 319 -4.41 8.86 -13.39
N ASN A 320 -3.57 8.15 -12.61
CA ASN A 320 -2.15 7.98 -12.88
C ASN A 320 -1.86 6.64 -13.56
N ALA A 321 -2.89 5.86 -13.93
CA ALA A 321 -2.72 4.52 -14.48
C ALA A 321 -1.70 4.52 -15.63
N ILE A 322 -0.81 3.53 -15.63
CA ILE A 322 0.13 3.29 -16.72
C ILE A 322 -0.19 1.92 -17.28
N LYS A 323 -0.69 1.92 -18.51
CA LYS A 323 -1.00 0.72 -19.28
C LYS A 323 0.29 0.13 -19.85
N VAL A 324 0.39 -1.19 -19.79
CA VAL A 324 1.53 -1.98 -20.25
C VAL A 324 1.11 -2.71 -21.52
N PHE A 325 1.78 -2.40 -22.62
CA PHE A 325 1.68 -3.12 -23.87
C PHE A 325 2.94 -3.96 -24.09
N GLY A 326 2.76 -5.10 -24.74
CA GLY A 326 3.82 -6.01 -25.15
C GLY A 326 3.87 -6.15 -26.66
N GLU A 327 5.06 -6.34 -27.17
CA GLU A 327 5.35 -6.78 -28.53
C GLU A 327 6.24 -8.03 -28.45
N CYS A 328 5.94 -9.07 -29.21
CA CYS A 328 6.74 -10.29 -29.24
C CYS A 328 6.68 -10.97 -30.62
N LEU A 329 7.61 -11.88 -30.88
CA LEU A 329 7.64 -12.73 -32.06
C LEU A 329 7.14 -14.14 -31.69
N VAL A 330 6.12 -14.62 -32.39
CA VAL A 330 5.55 -15.97 -32.21
C VAL A 330 5.44 -16.63 -33.58
N MET A 331 6.07 -17.80 -33.76
CA MET A 331 6.07 -18.52 -35.05
C MET A 331 6.45 -17.64 -36.26
N LYS A 332 7.43 -16.73 -36.08
CA LYS A 332 7.89 -15.74 -37.06
C LYS A 332 6.86 -14.64 -37.42
N GLU A 333 5.73 -14.58 -36.73
CA GLU A 333 4.78 -13.47 -36.83
C GLU A 333 4.93 -12.52 -35.66
N PHE A 334 4.91 -11.22 -35.95
CA PHE A 334 4.91 -10.19 -34.93
C PHE A 334 3.53 -10.07 -34.29
N LYS A 335 3.47 -10.12 -32.96
CA LYS A 335 2.24 -9.97 -32.18
C LYS A 335 2.41 -8.81 -31.21
N SER A 336 1.35 -8.03 -31.05
CA SER A 336 1.31 -6.89 -30.14
C SER A 336 -0.03 -6.85 -29.40
N GLY A 337 -0.02 -6.46 -28.14
CA GLY A 337 -1.24 -6.41 -27.35
C GLY A 337 -1.06 -5.85 -25.95
N GLU A 338 -2.18 -5.69 -25.25
CA GLU A 338 -2.19 -5.23 -23.86
C GLU A 338 -1.82 -6.38 -22.92
N LEU A 339 -0.86 -6.13 -22.03
CA LEU A 339 -0.45 -7.06 -20.98
C LEU A 339 -1.11 -6.74 -19.64
N GLY A 340 -1.45 -5.49 -19.39
CA GLY A 340 -2.12 -5.04 -18.18
C GLY A 340 -1.71 -3.63 -17.78
N TYR A 341 -1.47 -3.40 -16.49
CA TYR A 341 -1.08 -2.11 -15.92
C TYR A 341 0.08 -2.27 -14.95
N LEU A 342 0.82 -1.19 -14.71
CA LEU A 342 1.71 -1.09 -13.54
C LEU A 342 0.86 -1.00 -12.26
N SER A 343 1.45 -1.34 -11.11
CA SER A 343 0.78 -1.13 -9.83
C SER A 343 0.43 0.34 -9.61
N SER A 344 -0.69 0.61 -8.94
CA SER A 344 -1.12 1.98 -8.62
C SER A 344 -0.08 2.74 -7.78
N GLU A 345 0.68 2.02 -6.94
CA GLU A 345 1.77 2.61 -6.16
C GLU A 345 2.89 3.12 -7.07
N LEU A 346 3.39 2.27 -7.98
CA LEU A 346 4.47 2.65 -8.88
C LEU A 346 4.01 3.69 -9.90
N ALA A 347 2.79 3.56 -10.43
CA ALA A 347 2.19 4.53 -11.33
C ALA A 347 2.07 5.94 -10.69
N THR A 348 1.80 6.00 -9.38
CA THR A 348 1.81 7.26 -8.63
C THR A 348 3.22 7.85 -8.49
N LYS A 349 4.25 7.02 -8.30
CA LYS A 349 5.66 7.47 -8.27
C LYS A 349 6.14 7.97 -9.63
N LEU A 350 5.59 7.41 -10.71
CA LEU A 350 5.93 7.74 -12.10
C LEU A 350 5.16 8.95 -12.67
N LYS A 351 4.25 9.56 -11.91
CA LYS A 351 3.34 10.60 -12.43
C LYS A 351 4.09 11.80 -13.02
N ASP A 352 5.22 12.17 -12.40
CA ASP A 352 6.01 13.37 -12.70
C ASP A 352 7.11 13.12 -13.75
N PHE A 353 7.28 11.88 -14.20
CA PHE A 353 8.23 11.52 -15.24
C PHE A 353 7.51 11.49 -16.58
N ASP A 354 7.99 12.25 -17.56
CA ASP A 354 7.40 12.26 -18.90
C ASP A 354 7.93 11.09 -19.72
N SER A 355 9.20 10.76 -19.52
CA SER A 355 9.91 9.69 -20.22
C SER A 355 10.03 8.45 -19.33
N ILE A 356 9.09 7.51 -19.49
CA ILE A 356 9.09 6.23 -18.78
C ILE A 356 9.41 5.07 -19.73
N TYR A 357 10.31 4.19 -19.31
CA TYR A 357 10.73 3.03 -20.08
C TYR A 357 10.62 1.75 -19.25
N GLY A 358 10.26 0.65 -19.89
CA GLY A 358 10.11 -0.65 -19.25
C GLY A 358 10.91 -1.70 -19.98
N THR A 359 11.60 -2.57 -19.25
CA THR A 359 12.27 -3.75 -19.81
C THR A 359 11.74 -5.00 -19.14
N VAL A 360 11.72 -6.11 -19.86
CA VAL A 360 11.30 -7.39 -19.29
C VAL A 360 12.40 -7.86 -18.35
N ASN A 361 12.08 -8.06 -17.07
CA ASN A 361 12.99 -8.65 -16.10
C ASN A 361 12.85 -10.18 -16.06
N ALA A 362 11.62 -10.66 -15.96
CA ALA A 362 11.33 -12.09 -15.93
C ALA A 362 9.93 -12.38 -16.45
N VAL A 363 9.80 -13.51 -17.13
CA VAL A 363 8.49 -14.03 -17.56
C VAL A 363 8.35 -15.44 -17.02
N LYS A 364 7.34 -15.64 -16.15
CA LYS A 364 7.05 -16.93 -15.52
C LYS A 364 5.64 -17.41 -15.90
N PRO A 365 5.50 -18.63 -16.45
CA PRO A 365 4.18 -19.21 -16.71
C PRO A 365 3.38 -19.49 -15.42
N PRO A 366 2.04 -19.54 -15.50
CA PRO A 366 1.20 -18.84 -16.47
C PRO A 366 1.06 -17.36 -16.05
N ASN A 367 1.27 -16.43 -16.97
CA ASN A 367 0.88 -15.01 -16.85
C ASN A 367 1.59 -14.17 -15.77
N LYS A 368 2.85 -14.48 -15.42
CA LYS A 368 3.64 -13.63 -14.50
C LYS A 368 4.74 -12.90 -15.26
N ILE A 369 4.45 -11.68 -15.65
CA ILE A 369 5.45 -10.77 -16.23
C ILE A 369 6.02 -9.89 -15.11
N ARG A 370 7.33 -9.72 -15.12
CA ARG A 370 8.10 -8.85 -14.24
C ARG A 370 8.89 -7.86 -15.06
N LEU A 371 8.83 -6.60 -14.67
CA LEU A 371 9.43 -5.49 -15.41
C LEU A 371 10.48 -4.79 -14.56
N ASP A 372 11.55 -4.35 -15.20
CA ASP A 372 12.38 -3.26 -14.67
C ASP A 372 11.85 -1.94 -15.26
N ILE A 373 11.78 -0.92 -14.42
CA ILE A 373 11.26 0.39 -14.79
C ILE A 373 12.37 1.44 -14.70
N TRP A 374 12.44 2.23 -15.76
CA TRP A 374 13.45 3.21 -15.99
C TRP A 374 12.81 4.56 -16.32
N VAL A 375 13.52 5.62 -15.97
CA VAL A 375 13.13 7.00 -16.24
C VAL A 375 14.32 7.74 -16.82
N ASP A 376 14.08 8.84 -17.53
CA ASP A 376 15.18 9.69 -18.00
C ASP A 376 16.07 10.14 -16.83
N GLU A 377 17.39 10.05 -17.01
CA GLU A 377 18.39 10.30 -15.97
C GLU A 377 18.42 11.78 -15.54
N ASP A 378 18.16 12.71 -16.46
CA ASP A 378 18.13 14.14 -16.14
C ASP A 378 16.81 14.50 -15.43
N GLU A 379 15.67 13.95 -15.87
CA GLU A 379 14.40 14.02 -15.13
C GLU A 379 14.55 13.45 -13.70
N TYR A 380 15.22 12.30 -13.56
CA TYR A 380 15.50 11.66 -12.28
C TYR A 380 16.31 12.56 -11.35
N LYS A 381 17.41 13.14 -11.82
CA LYS A 381 18.23 14.07 -11.02
C LYS A 381 17.41 15.27 -10.55
N VAL A 382 16.59 15.86 -11.42
CA VAL A 382 15.74 16.99 -11.07
C VAL A 382 14.72 16.60 -10.00
N VAL A 383 13.96 15.52 -10.21
CA VAL A 383 12.94 15.06 -9.26
C VAL A 383 13.57 14.65 -7.91
N ASN A 384 14.70 13.94 -7.94
CA ASN A 384 15.41 13.51 -6.73
C ASN A 384 15.96 14.71 -5.94
N SER A 385 16.52 15.72 -6.61
CA SER A 385 16.99 16.95 -5.96
C SER A 385 15.85 17.73 -5.29
N LEU A 386 14.67 17.78 -5.92
CA LEU A 386 13.47 18.40 -5.35
C LEU A 386 12.95 17.63 -4.14
N HIS A 387 12.97 16.29 -4.20
CA HIS A 387 12.61 15.45 -3.05
C HIS A 387 13.56 15.64 -1.88
N GLU A 388 14.88 15.66 -2.12
CA GLU A 388 15.86 15.92 -1.07
C GLU A 388 15.69 17.31 -0.44
N GLN A 389 15.41 18.32 -1.27
CA GLN A 389 15.07 19.67 -0.79
C GLN A 389 13.81 19.65 0.07
N ALA A 390 12.76 18.92 -0.35
CA ALA A 390 11.53 18.80 0.44
C ALA A 390 11.78 18.10 1.77
N GLU A 391 12.51 16.98 1.81
CA GLU A 391 12.83 16.30 3.06
C GLU A 391 13.60 17.21 4.04
N LYS A 392 14.55 18.00 3.54
CA LYS A 392 15.25 19.01 4.35
C LYS A 392 14.31 20.07 4.88
N THR A 393 13.40 20.58 4.03
CA THR A 393 12.41 21.60 4.40
C THR A 393 11.37 21.09 5.42
N PHE A 394 10.99 19.81 5.32
CA PHE A 394 9.92 19.18 6.10
C PHE A 394 10.42 18.30 7.27
N LYS A 395 11.69 18.37 7.66
CA LYS A 395 12.33 17.50 8.67
C LYS A 395 11.59 17.38 10.02
N PHE A 396 10.69 18.32 10.34
CA PHE A 396 9.94 18.35 11.61
C PHE A 396 8.41 18.31 11.43
N VAL A 397 7.90 17.59 10.41
CA VAL A 397 6.44 17.45 10.18
C VAL A 397 5.69 17.08 11.47
N GLU A 398 6.20 16.14 12.26
CA GLU A 398 5.54 15.69 13.50
C GLU A 398 5.39 16.82 14.52
N LYS A 399 6.43 17.66 14.71
CA LYS A 399 6.34 18.83 15.60
C LYS A 399 5.33 19.84 15.07
N GLY A 400 5.37 20.10 13.76
CA GLY A 400 4.40 20.94 13.08
C GLY A 400 2.95 20.48 13.29
N TYR A 401 2.71 19.17 13.19
CA TYR A 401 1.42 18.55 13.44
C TYR A 401 0.95 18.71 14.90
N GLN A 402 1.82 18.39 15.86
CA GLN A 402 1.54 18.51 17.28
C GLN A 402 1.20 19.96 17.68
N SER A 403 1.96 20.93 17.18
CA SER A 403 1.68 22.35 17.41
C SER A 403 0.36 22.77 16.77
N ASN A 404 0.02 22.33 15.56
CA ASN A 404 -1.31 22.59 14.98
C ASN A 404 -2.44 22.00 15.85
N CYS A 405 -2.27 20.80 16.39
CA CYS A 405 -3.27 20.17 17.26
C CYS A 405 -3.50 20.99 18.55
N LYS A 406 -2.43 21.52 19.15
CA LYS A 406 -2.50 22.45 20.28
C LYS A 406 -3.17 23.76 19.89
N GLY A 407 -2.82 24.35 18.74
CA GLY A 407 -3.47 25.55 18.22
C GLY A 407 -4.98 25.37 18.08
N MET A 408 -5.41 24.23 17.54
CA MET A 408 -6.82 23.88 17.41
C MET A 408 -7.53 23.69 18.76
N SER A 409 -6.86 23.14 19.79
CA SER A 409 -7.45 22.98 21.12
C SER A 409 -7.66 24.33 21.81
N TYR A 410 -6.63 25.19 21.82
CA TYR A 410 -6.74 26.53 22.42
C TYR A 410 -7.76 27.40 21.69
N GLU A 411 -7.84 27.32 20.36
CA GLU A 411 -8.85 28.08 19.61
C GLU A 411 -10.27 27.64 19.96
N LYS A 412 -10.48 26.33 20.17
CA LYS A 412 -11.76 25.78 20.62
C LYS A 412 -12.12 26.24 22.03
N GLU A 413 -11.13 26.38 22.91
CA GLU A 413 -11.27 26.93 24.26
C GLU A 413 -11.41 28.46 24.27
N LYS A 414 -11.35 29.10 23.09
CA LYS A 414 -11.37 30.56 22.88
C LYS A 414 -10.16 31.31 23.45
N ASP A 415 -9.09 30.59 23.77
CA ASP A 415 -7.79 31.16 24.11
C ASP A 415 -7.04 31.50 22.81
N ILE A 416 -7.38 32.67 22.25
CA ILE A 416 -6.85 33.13 20.97
C ILE A 416 -5.32 33.36 21.01
N PRO A 417 -4.73 33.99 22.06
CA PRO A 417 -3.28 34.16 22.13
C PRO A 417 -2.51 32.84 22.06
N ASN A 418 -2.91 31.82 22.82
CA ASN A 418 -2.24 30.52 22.76
C ASN A 418 -2.53 29.80 21.43
N ALA A 419 -3.72 29.95 20.86
CA ALA A 419 -4.00 29.43 19.52
C ALA A 419 -3.03 29.99 18.47
N ILE A 420 -2.84 31.32 18.44
CA ILE A 420 -1.90 31.99 17.53
C ILE A 420 -0.48 31.47 17.77
N LYS A 421 -0.03 31.42 19.03
CA LYS A 421 1.30 30.91 19.40
C LYS A 421 1.58 29.53 18.81
N TYR A 422 0.65 28.58 18.99
CA TYR A 422 0.85 27.21 18.53
C TYR A 422 0.63 27.02 17.02
N TYR A 423 -0.21 27.85 16.38
CA TYR A 423 -0.26 27.86 14.91
C TYR A 423 1.01 28.47 14.31
N GLU A 424 1.58 29.52 14.90
CA GLU A 424 2.88 30.09 14.48
C GLU A 424 4.01 29.08 14.64
N GLU A 425 4.03 28.36 15.76
CA GLU A 425 4.96 27.26 15.97
C GLU A 425 4.77 26.15 14.92
N SER A 426 3.53 25.84 14.54
CA SER A 426 3.27 24.84 13.49
C SER A 426 3.86 25.24 12.14
N ILE A 427 3.66 26.49 11.70
CA ILE A 427 4.20 26.97 10.43
C ILE A 427 5.72 27.20 10.49
N SER A 428 6.32 27.38 11.68
CA SER A 428 7.78 27.50 11.81
C SER A 428 8.48 26.19 11.44
N TYR A 429 7.84 25.04 11.69
CA TYR A 429 8.29 23.71 11.24
C TYR A 429 7.91 23.37 9.78
N ASN A 430 7.44 24.35 9.00
CA ASN A 430 6.93 24.16 7.65
C ASN A 430 5.88 23.05 7.57
N PHE A 431 4.97 22.98 8.54
CA PHE A 431 3.92 21.96 8.53
C PHE A 431 3.21 21.90 7.17
N ASP A 432 3.02 20.69 6.65
CA ASP A 432 2.55 20.44 5.29
C ASP A 432 1.01 20.58 5.16
N GLY A 433 0.29 20.65 6.28
CA GLY A 433 -1.16 20.86 6.33
C GLY A 433 -1.55 22.34 6.22
N ASN A 434 -2.69 22.63 5.58
CA ASN A 434 -3.16 24.01 5.36
C ASN A 434 -3.78 24.68 6.59
N SER A 435 -4.21 23.88 7.57
CA SER A 435 -4.95 24.36 8.75
C SER A 435 -4.31 25.57 9.44
N PRO A 436 -3.05 25.52 9.91
CA PRO A 436 -2.48 26.63 10.67
C PRO A 436 -2.36 27.90 9.84
N TYR A 437 -1.99 27.82 8.56
CA TYR A 437 -1.95 28.97 7.65
C TYR A 437 -3.33 29.61 7.47
N GLU A 438 -4.37 28.80 7.24
CA GLU A 438 -5.74 29.31 7.11
C GLU A 438 -6.25 29.94 8.39
N ARG A 439 -5.97 29.33 9.55
CA ARG A 439 -6.42 29.85 10.85
C ARG A 439 -5.70 31.14 11.20
N LEU A 440 -4.37 31.20 11.10
CA LEU A 440 -3.60 32.42 11.32
C LEU A 440 -4.07 33.55 10.43
N ALA A 441 -4.23 33.30 9.13
CA ALA A 441 -4.75 34.33 8.22
C ALA A 441 -6.12 34.86 8.65
N ILE A 442 -7.01 34.01 9.20
CA ILE A 442 -8.32 34.44 9.75
C ILE A 442 -8.15 35.23 11.05
N LEU A 443 -7.29 34.78 11.96
CA LEU A 443 -7.08 35.42 13.25
C LEU A 443 -6.45 36.81 13.08
N TYR A 444 -5.41 36.92 12.25
CA TYR A 444 -4.78 38.19 11.90
C TYR A 444 -5.71 39.14 11.15
N ARG A 445 -6.54 38.61 10.23
CA ARG A 445 -7.60 39.41 9.58
C ARG A 445 -8.55 40.02 10.60
N LYS A 446 -8.98 39.24 11.60
CA LYS A 446 -9.92 39.70 12.63
C LYS A 446 -9.31 40.78 13.53
N SER A 447 -8.02 40.71 13.81
CA SER A 447 -7.29 41.76 14.55
C SER A 447 -6.85 42.93 13.67
N LYS A 448 -7.19 42.93 12.37
CA LYS A 448 -6.73 43.90 11.35
C LYS A 448 -5.20 43.97 11.22
N ASP A 449 -4.50 42.90 11.60
CA ASP A 449 -3.05 42.75 11.45
C ASP A 449 -2.75 42.20 10.05
N TYR A 450 -2.85 43.06 9.04
CA TYR A 450 -2.67 42.64 7.65
C TYR A 450 -1.22 42.27 7.33
N ASP A 451 -0.25 42.79 8.07
CA ASP A 451 1.17 42.47 7.90
C ASP A 451 1.43 40.99 8.21
N ASN A 452 0.96 40.51 9.36
CA ASN A 452 1.10 39.10 9.70
C ASN A 452 0.22 38.20 8.82
N GLU A 453 -0.98 38.63 8.41
CA GLU A 453 -1.77 37.87 7.44
C GLU A 453 -1.02 37.67 6.12
N ILE A 454 -0.42 38.74 5.56
CA ILE A 454 0.38 38.68 4.33
C ILE A 454 1.61 37.78 4.51
N ARG A 455 2.35 37.93 5.62
CA ARG A 455 3.52 37.09 5.93
C ARG A 455 3.15 35.60 5.93
N VAL A 456 2.06 35.24 6.63
CA VAL A 456 1.59 33.86 6.71
C VAL A 456 1.15 33.33 5.35
N LEU A 457 0.50 34.15 4.53
CA LEU A 457 0.06 33.74 3.20
C LEU A 457 1.23 33.54 2.23
N ASN A 458 2.25 34.39 2.28
CA ASN A 458 3.48 34.19 1.50
C ASN A 458 4.18 32.88 1.91
N LYS A 459 4.29 32.62 3.22
CA LYS A 459 4.84 31.35 3.71
C LYS A 459 4.00 30.14 3.30
N ALA A 460 2.68 30.28 3.28
CA ALA A 460 1.78 29.22 2.78
C ALA A 460 2.02 28.94 1.29
N ILE A 461 2.16 29.99 0.47
CA ILE A 461 2.40 29.87 -0.97
C ILE A 461 3.74 29.20 -1.24
N GLU A 462 4.80 29.59 -0.53
CA GLU A 462 6.12 28.96 -0.62
C GLU A 462 6.03 27.45 -0.34
N ASN A 463 5.49 27.07 0.82
CA ASN A 463 5.38 25.68 1.23
C ASN A 463 4.48 24.87 0.29
N PHE A 464 3.33 25.41 -0.12
CA PHE A 464 2.41 24.72 -1.02
C PHE A 464 2.92 24.64 -2.46
N SER A 465 3.77 25.55 -2.91
CA SER A 465 4.43 25.46 -4.22
C SER A 465 5.48 24.35 -4.24
N LEU A 466 6.23 24.18 -3.14
CA LEU A 466 7.15 23.04 -3.00
C LEU A 466 6.40 21.71 -2.92
N LEU A 467 5.32 21.67 -2.14
CA LEU A 467 4.46 20.48 -2.02
C LEU A 467 3.80 20.12 -3.35
N GLU A 468 3.41 21.09 -4.18
CA GLU A 468 2.80 20.83 -5.49
C GLU A 468 3.70 19.98 -6.38
N LYS A 469 5.02 20.17 -6.26
CA LYS A 469 6.04 19.45 -7.03
C LYS A 469 6.43 18.11 -6.42
N THR A 470 6.34 17.96 -5.10
CA THR A 470 6.97 16.85 -4.36
C THR A 470 5.99 15.92 -3.65
N SER A 471 4.74 16.35 -3.47
CA SER A 471 3.74 15.61 -2.72
C SER A 471 2.68 15.03 -3.65
N PRO A 472 2.24 13.79 -3.42
CA PRO A 472 1.18 13.17 -4.23
C PRO A 472 -0.23 13.69 -3.90
N ARG A 473 -0.38 14.62 -2.94
CA ARG A 473 -1.69 15.06 -2.45
C ARG A 473 -2.43 15.90 -3.49
N GLY A 474 -3.57 15.40 -3.95
CA GLY A 474 -4.40 16.09 -4.96
C GLY A 474 -5.11 17.36 -4.50
N ASP A 475 -5.03 17.73 -3.21
CA ASP A 475 -5.66 18.92 -2.65
C ASP A 475 -4.73 20.15 -2.60
N ILE A 476 -3.47 20.00 -3.02
CA ILE A 476 -2.45 21.07 -2.94
C ILE A 476 -2.76 22.22 -3.90
N SER A 477 -2.88 21.97 -5.21
CA SER A 477 -3.09 23.04 -6.20
C SER A 477 -4.34 23.90 -5.90
N PRO A 478 -5.51 23.31 -5.54
CA PRO A 478 -6.66 24.11 -5.12
C PRO A 478 -6.39 24.99 -3.90
N LYS A 479 -5.61 24.51 -2.92
CA LYS A 479 -5.26 25.28 -1.72
C LYS A 479 -4.24 26.37 -2.02
N LEU A 480 -3.25 26.09 -2.86
CA LEU A 480 -2.27 27.07 -3.33
C LEU A 480 -2.96 28.25 -4.00
N ASN A 481 -3.90 27.98 -4.91
CA ASN A 481 -4.69 29.03 -5.57
C ASN A 481 -5.51 29.84 -4.57
N LYS A 482 -6.15 29.18 -3.60
CA LYS A 482 -6.88 29.86 -2.52
C LYS A 482 -5.98 30.78 -1.69
N PHE A 483 -4.73 30.40 -1.42
CA PHE A 483 -3.77 31.26 -0.73
C PHE A 483 -3.36 32.46 -1.57
N LYS A 484 -3.07 32.27 -2.86
CA LYS A 484 -2.77 33.36 -3.82
C LYS A 484 -3.93 34.36 -3.91
N GLU A 485 -5.16 33.89 -4.06
CA GLU A 485 -6.35 34.77 -4.08
C GLU A 485 -6.53 35.55 -2.77
N ARG A 486 -6.23 34.91 -1.63
CA ARG A 486 -6.36 35.56 -0.33
C ARG A 486 -5.26 36.59 -0.09
N LEU A 487 -4.05 36.34 -0.60
CA LEU A 487 -2.94 37.28 -0.51
C LEU A 487 -3.30 38.61 -1.19
N VAL A 488 -3.80 38.55 -2.44
CA VAL A 488 -4.26 39.74 -3.18
C VAL A 488 -5.32 40.52 -2.39
N LYS A 489 -6.27 39.82 -1.75
CA LYS A 489 -7.28 40.44 -0.88
C LYS A 489 -6.66 41.08 0.37
N ALA A 490 -5.65 40.44 0.98
CA ALA A 490 -4.93 40.97 2.14
C ALA A 490 -4.17 42.25 1.82
N GLU A 491 -3.42 42.26 0.72
CA GLU A 491 -2.69 43.43 0.23
C GLU A 491 -3.63 44.61 -0.09
N THR A 492 -4.74 44.32 -0.79
CA THR A 492 -5.75 45.35 -1.10
C THR A 492 -6.33 45.97 0.18
N LEU A 493 -6.61 45.15 1.19
CA LEU A 493 -7.16 45.62 2.47
C LEU A 493 -6.11 46.37 3.30
N LYS A 494 -4.84 45.99 3.25
CA LYS A 494 -3.75 46.76 3.86
C LYS A 494 -3.69 48.17 3.25
N LEU A 495 -3.61 48.26 1.92
CA LEU A 495 -3.57 49.55 1.20
C LEU A 495 -4.77 50.45 1.50
N LYS A 496 -5.96 49.87 1.64
CA LYS A 496 -7.18 50.63 1.99
C LYS A 496 -7.20 51.16 3.42
N ASN A 497 -6.51 50.50 4.37
CA ASN A 497 -6.44 50.96 5.77
C ASN A 497 -5.21 51.83 6.04
N SER A 498 -4.30 51.95 5.08
CA SER A 498 -3.16 52.89 5.11
C SER A 498 -3.50 54.27 4.53
N LYS A 499 -4.68 54.41 3.92
CA LYS A 499 -5.29 55.68 3.49
C LYS A 499 -6.38 56.05 4.49
#